data_AF-A0A2V9PDA4-F1
#
_entry.id   AF-A0A2V9PDA4-F1
#
_cell.length_a   1.000
_cell.length_b   1.000
_cell.length_c   1.000
_cell.angle_alpha   90.00
_cell.angle_beta   90.00
_cell.angle_gamma   90.00
#
_symmetry.space_group_name_H-M   'P 1'
#
loop_
_entity.id
_entity.type
_entity.pdbx_description
1 polymer ?
#
loop_
_entity_poly.entity_id
_entity_poly.type
_entity_poly.pdbx_seq_one_letter_code
_entity_poly.pdbx_strand_id
1 'polypeptide(L)'
;ERGDALFSGKANCNRCHREPLWTEPGWNQHTPGEMKIDGFEARRAPASIDAQGKALHGYRTMNLAGVFVRERGLFMFPHDKGRFYHDGRFKTLLDVVNSYDARFSLGLSDQEKHDLVEYLKSL
;
A
#
# COMPACT_ATOMS: atom_id res chain seq x y z
N GLU A 1 19.37 -0.43 -0.25
CA GLU A 1 19.80 0.79 0.48
C GLU A 1 19.13 2.07 -0.04
N ARG A 2 19.30 2.51 -1.30
CA ARG A 2 18.65 3.77 -1.76
C ARG A 2 17.12 3.79 -1.60
N GLY A 3 16.44 2.74 -2.08
CA GLY A 3 14.99 2.64 -1.95
C GLY A 3 14.49 2.48 -0.51
N ASP A 4 15.29 1.85 0.35
CA ASP A 4 15.01 1.72 1.79
C ASP A 4 15.06 3.09 2.49
N ALA A 5 16.09 3.89 2.21
CA ALA A 5 16.22 5.25 2.71
C ALA A 5 15.05 6.14 2.22
N LEU A 6 14.56 5.94 1.00
CA LEU A 6 13.36 6.62 0.50
C LEU A 6 12.10 6.16 1.23
N PHE A 7 11.92 4.85 1.38
CA PHE A 7 10.79 4.22 2.03
C PHE A 7 10.60 4.74 3.46
N SER A 8 11.72 4.84 4.20
CA SER A 8 11.73 5.33 5.58
C SER A 8 11.89 6.84 5.73
N GLY A 9 12.23 7.55 4.65
CA GLY A 9 12.47 9.00 4.62
C GLY A 9 11.45 9.72 3.75
N LYS A 10 11.91 10.22 2.59
CA LYS A 10 11.14 11.14 1.71
C LYS A 10 9.78 10.57 1.29
N ALA A 11 9.71 9.28 0.94
CA ALA A 11 8.46 8.64 0.54
C ALA A 11 7.55 8.31 1.73
N ASN A 12 8.11 8.27 2.95
CA ASN A 12 7.41 8.11 4.22
C ASN A 12 6.43 6.91 4.25
N CYS A 13 6.73 5.87 3.47
CA CYS A 13 5.91 4.67 3.36
C CYS A 13 5.89 3.89 4.67
N ASN A 14 6.99 3.96 5.42
CA ASN A 14 7.13 3.36 6.74
C ASN A 14 6.12 3.90 7.76
N ARG A 15 5.46 5.06 7.54
CA ARG A 15 4.45 5.58 8.45
C ARG A 15 3.31 4.59 8.69
N CYS A 16 2.87 3.91 7.63
CA CYS A 16 1.86 2.85 7.69
C CYS A 16 2.50 1.46 7.58
N HIS A 17 3.47 1.27 6.67
CA HIS A 17 4.12 -0.01 6.45
C HIS A 17 5.38 -0.16 7.33
N ARG A 18 5.18 -0.21 8.65
CA ARG A 18 6.26 -0.14 9.65
C ARG A 18 7.25 -1.30 9.52
N GLU A 19 8.53 -1.00 9.38
CA GLU A 19 9.59 -2.01 9.47
C GLU A 19 9.71 -2.58 10.90
N PRO A 20 10.06 -3.87 11.06
CA PRO A 20 10.27 -4.89 10.03
C PRO A 20 8.99 -5.67 9.67
N LEU A 21 7.80 -5.17 10.03
CA LEU A 21 6.53 -5.87 9.79
C LEU A 21 5.92 -5.58 8.40
N TRP A 22 6.30 -4.45 7.80
CA TRP A 22 5.78 -3.89 6.54
C TRP A 22 4.25 -3.77 6.48
N THR A 23 3.64 -3.65 7.65
CA THR A 23 2.23 -3.37 7.92
C THR A 23 2.14 -2.55 9.20
N GLU A 24 0.96 -2.04 9.50
CA GLU A 24 0.73 -1.22 10.67
C GLU A 24 0.44 -2.10 11.90
N PRO A 25 1.16 -1.93 13.03
CA PRO A 25 0.86 -2.65 14.26
C PRO A 25 -0.37 -2.06 14.96
N GLY A 26 -1.21 -2.92 15.54
CA GLY A 26 -2.39 -2.49 16.29
C GLY A 26 -3.53 -2.05 15.38
N TRP A 27 -3.81 -0.75 15.32
CA TRP A 27 -4.99 -0.20 14.62
C TRP A 27 -4.72 0.08 13.14
N ASN A 28 -4.70 -0.97 12.32
CA ASN A 28 -4.29 -0.88 10.92
C ASN A 28 -5.41 -0.53 9.91
N GLN A 29 -6.45 0.19 10.33
CA GLN A 29 -7.57 0.56 9.46
C GLN A 29 -7.55 2.02 9.06
N HIS A 30 -7.67 2.26 7.75
CA HIS A 30 -7.83 3.58 7.16
C HIS A 30 -9.17 3.71 6.46
N THR A 31 -9.79 4.88 6.58
CA THR A 31 -11.06 5.19 5.95
C THR A 31 -10.92 5.22 4.42
N PRO A 32 -12.01 4.96 3.67
CA PRO A 32 -12.00 5.11 2.21
C PRO A 32 -11.57 6.51 1.75
N GLY A 33 -11.95 7.55 2.51
CA GLY A 33 -11.57 8.94 2.24
C GLY A 33 -10.07 9.19 2.34
N GLU A 34 -9.42 8.71 3.40
CA GLU A 34 -7.95 8.78 3.57
C GLU A 34 -7.23 8.09 2.42
N MET A 35 -7.75 6.93 2.01
CA MET A 35 -7.18 6.13 0.93
C MET A 35 -7.60 6.59 -0.47
N LYS A 36 -8.45 7.62 -0.59
CA LYS A 36 -9.05 8.11 -1.85
C LYS A 36 -9.61 6.99 -2.74
N ILE A 37 -10.30 6.06 -2.11
CA ILE A 37 -10.99 4.92 -2.75
C ILE A 37 -12.45 4.92 -2.31
N ASP A 38 -13.33 4.27 -3.07
CA ASP A 38 -14.72 4.16 -2.65
C ASP A 38 -14.85 3.28 -1.40
N GLY A 39 -15.93 3.45 -0.65
CA GLY A 39 -16.17 2.70 0.59
C GLY A 39 -17.06 1.47 0.43
N PHE A 40 -17.40 1.05 -0.80
CA PHE A 40 -18.38 0.00 -1.03
C PHE A 40 -17.93 -1.33 -0.41
N GLU A 41 -16.68 -1.74 -0.67
CA GLU A 41 -16.15 -2.99 -0.12
C GLU A 41 -15.84 -2.87 1.38
N ALA A 42 -15.25 -1.75 1.84
CA ALA A 42 -14.99 -1.54 3.26
C ALA A 42 -16.24 -1.64 4.15
N ARG A 43 -17.39 -1.14 3.67
CA ARG A 43 -18.68 -1.21 4.40
C ARG A 43 -19.27 -2.62 4.51
N ARG A 44 -18.77 -3.58 3.73
CA ARG A 44 -19.17 -5.01 3.82
C ARG A 44 -18.21 -5.86 4.63
N ALA A 45 -16.99 -5.37 4.86
CA ALA A 45 -16.05 -6.01 5.74
C ALA A 45 -16.48 -5.86 7.21
N PRO A 46 -16.12 -6.83 8.09
CA PRO A 46 -16.32 -6.68 9.53
C PRO A 46 -15.75 -5.36 10.05
N ALA A 47 -16.58 -4.61 10.78
CA ALA A 47 -16.16 -3.35 11.37
C ALA A 47 -15.19 -3.59 12.54
N SER A 48 -14.23 -2.69 12.66
CA SER A 48 -13.50 -2.47 13.90
C SER A 48 -14.37 -1.67 14.89
N ILE A 49 -14.02 -1.66 16.17
CA ILE A 49 -14.71 -0.85 17.20
C ILE A 49 -13.79 0.25 17.72
N ASP A 50 -14.15 1.51 17.52
CA ASP A 50 -13.36 2.65 18.01
C ASP A 50 -13.37 2.76 19.54
N ALA A 51 -12.60 3.70 20.09
CA ALA A 51 -12.48 3.91 21.53
C ALA A 51 -13.82 4.29 22.21
N GLN A 52 -14.83 4.69 21.43
CA GLN A 52 -16.17 5.03 21.89
C GLN A 52 -17.17 3.88 21.71
N GLY A 53 -16.72 2.70 21.26
CA GLY A 53 -17.59 1.54 21.06
C GLY A 53 -18.32 1.54 19.73
N LYS A 54 -18.00 2.44 18.79
CA LYS A 54 -18.69 2.56 17.51
C LYS A 54 -18.00 1.76 16.41
N ALA A 55 -18.81 1.15 15.55
CA ALA A 55 -18.35 0.47 14.36
C ALA A 55 -17.64 1.44 13.39
N LEU A 56 -16.39 1.12 13.06
CA LEU A 56 -15.56 1.78 12.06
C LEU A 56 -15.23 0.79 10.94
N HIS A 57 -15.59 1.17 9.71
CA HIS A 57 -15.25 0.42 8.50
C HIS A 57 -14.08 1.08 7.79
N GLY A 58 -13.13 0.28 7.33
CA GLY A 58 -11.96 0.78 6.63
C GLY A 58 -11.24 -0.31 5.86
N TYR A 59 -10.24 0.13 5.10
CA TYR A 59 -9.29 -0.74 4.44
C TYR A 59 -8.09 -0.95 5.34
N ARG A 60 -7.62 -2.19 5.41
CA ARG A 60 -6.44 -2.53 6.22
C ARG A 60 -5.16 -2.27 5.46
N THR A 61 -4.15 -1.78 6.16
CA THR A 61 -2.79 -1.64 5.63
C THR A 61 -2.21 -3.03 5.33
N MET A 62 -2.19 -3.42 4.06
CA MET A 62 -1.70 -4.73 3.65
C MET A 62 -0.20 -4.89 3.92
N ASN A 63 0.21 -6.11 4.30
CA ASN A 63 1.63 -6.43 4.43
C ASN A 63 2.30 -6.42 3.05
N LEU A 64 3.45 -5.75 2.94
CA LEU A 64 4.24 -5.66 1.70
C LEU A 64 5.22 -6.82 1.51
N ALA A 65 5.43 -7.67 2.52
CA ALA A 65 6.29 -8.85 2.39
C ALA A 65 5.82 -9.73 1.23
N GLY A 66 6.74 -10.08 0.31
CA GLY A 66 6.43 -10.90 -0.85
C GLY A 66 5.61 -10.20 -1.94
N VAL A 67 5.44 -8.88 -1.89
CA VAL A 67 4.65 -8.12 -2.90
C VAL A 67 5.18 -8.29 -4.33
N PHE A 68 6.46 -8.64 -4.48
CA PHE A 68 7.09 -8.94 -5.77
C PHE A 68 6.40 -10.09 -6.53
N VAL A 69 5.73 -11.02 -5.83
CA VAL A 69 5.00 -12.13 -6.48
C VAL A 69 3.93 -11.58 -7.42
N ARG A 70 3.19 -10.55 -7.00
CA ARG A 70 2.21 -9.86 -7.86
C ARG A 70 2.86 -9.12 -9.01
N GLU A 71 3.87 -8.31 -8.71
CA GLU A 71 4.58 -7.52 -9.72
C GLU A 71 5.21 -8.38 -10.82
N ARG A 72 5.78 -9.52 -10.43
CA ARG A 72 6.42 -10.48 -11.35
C ARG A 72 5.43 -11.48 -11.95
N GLY A 73 4.21 -11.57 -11.43
CA GLY A 73 3.19 -12.53 -11.89
C GLY A 73 3.56 -13.98 -11.59
N LEU A 74 4.21 -14.23 -10.46
CA LEU A 74 4.64 -15.57 -10.07
C LEU A 74 3.44 -16.37 -9.52
N PHE A 75 3.34 -17.65 -9.88
CA PHE A 75 2.31 -18.57 -9.39
C PHE A 75 0.86 -18.11 -9.62
N MET A 76 0.60 -17.33 -10.67
CA MET A 76 -0.74 -16.85 -11.04
C MET A 76 -0.95 -16.83 -12.55
N PHE A 77 -2.20 -16.68 -12.99
CA PHE A 77 -2.49 -16.52 -14.41
C PHE A 77 -1.97 -15.17 -14.93
N PRO A 78 -1.58 -15.08 -16.22
CA PRO A 78 -1.07 -13.82 -16.79
C PRO A 78 -2.02 -12.63 -16.64
N HIS A 79 -3.33 -12.85 -16.64
CA HIS A 79 -4.34 -11.79 -16.49
C HIS A 79 -4.45 -11.24 -15.05
N ASP A 80 -3.93 -11.98 -14.07
CA ASP A 80 -3.92 -11.58 -12.66
C ASP A 80 -2.64 -10.87 -12.24
N LYS A 81 -1.61 -10.85 -13.12
CA LYS A 81 -0.33 -10.18 -12.86
C LYS A 81 -0.56 -8.72 -12.44
N GLY A 82 0.14 -8.32 -11.39
CA GLY A 82 0.00 -7.02 -10.76
C GLY A 82 -1.33 -6.93 -10.01
N ARG A 83 -2.23 -6.08 -10.52
CA ARG A 83 -3.55 -5.82 -9.96
C ARG A 83 -3.48 -5.54 -8.46
N PHE A 84 -2.79 -4.45 -8.10
CA PHE A 84 -2.66 -3.99 -6.73
C PHE A 84 -3.93 -3.27 -6.26
N TYR A 85 -4.07 -3.17 -4.93
CA TYR A 85 -5.31 -2.85 -4.20
C TYR A 85 -6.34 -3.99 -4.26
N HIS A 86 -7.36 -3.89 -3.39
CA HIS A 86 -8.41 -4.89 -3.25
C HIS A 86 -9.24 -5.08 -4.53
N ASP A 87 -9.33 -4.05 -5.37
CA ASP A 87 -10.05 -4.05 -6.64
C ASP A 87 -9.15 -4.26 -7.86
N GLY A 88 -7.83 -4.32 -7.64
CA GLY A 88 -6.85 -4.51 -8.71
C GLY A 88 -6.67 -3.30 -9.64
N ARG A 89 -7.01 -2.08 -9.18
CA ARG A 89 -6.99 -0.86 -10.01
C ARG A 89 -5.62 -0.49 -10.58
N PHE A 90 -4.54 -0.91 -9.95
CA PHE A 90 -3.17 -0.58 -10.37
C PHE A 90 -2.49 -1.78 -11.01
N LYS A 91 -1.90 -1.60 -12.19
CA LYS A 91 -1.30 -2.71 -12.95
C LYS A 91 0.12 -3.03 -12.50
N THR A 92 0.83 -2.04 -11.97
CA THR A 92 2.24 -2.16 -11.54
C THR A 92 2.46 -1.52 -10.16
N LEU A 93 3.55 -1.89 -9.50
CA LEU A 93 4.02 -1.20 -8.29
C LEU A 93 4.33 0.27 -8.57
N LEU A 94 4.81 0.60 -9.77
CA LEU A 94 5.07 1.98 -10.14
C LEU A 94 3.78 2.81 -10.19
N ASP A 95 2.67 2.25 -10.67
CA ASP A 95 1.37 2.91 -10.64
C ASP A 95 0.92 3.21 -9.20
N VAL A 96 1.16 2.28 -8.27
CA VAL A 96 0.88 2.46 -6.84
C VAL A 96 1.74 3.59 -6.25
N VAL A 97 3.05 3.57 -6.52
CA VAL A 97 3.98 4.61 -6.06
C VAL A 97 3.60 5.98 -6.61
N ASN A 98 3.27 6.08 -7.90
CA ASN A 98 2.80 7.31 -8.52
C ASN A 98 1.51 7.83 -7.88
N SER A 99 0.56 6.93 -7.58
CA SER A 99 -0.67 7.30 -6.88
C SER A 99 -0.38 7.90 -5.50
N TYR A 100 0.56 7.35 -4.74
CA TYR A 100 0.91 7.87 -3.42
C TYR A 100 1.74 9.16 -3.48
N ASP A 101 2.68 9.26 -4.41
CA ASP A 101 3.44 10.48 -4.68
C ASP A 101 2.50 11.66 -4.99
N ALA A 102 1.53 11.46 -5.88
CA ALA A 102 0.51 12.47 -6.17
C ALA A 102 -0.41 12.73 -4.97
N ARG A 103 -0.86 11.68 -4.27
CA ARG A 103 -1.80 11.79 -3.15
C ARG A 103 -1.24 12.63 -2.00
N PHE A 104 0.04 12.43 -1.68
CA PHE A 104 0.71 13.10 -0.56
C PHE A 104 1.64 14.23 -1.01
N SER A 105 1.69 14.53 -2.32
CA SER A 105 2.54 15.59 -2.90
C SER A 105 4.01 15.45 -2.50
N LEU A 106 4.54 14.22 -2.60
CA LEU A 106 5.88 13.86 -2.08
C LEU A 106 7.02 14.42 -2.96
N GLY A 107 6.74 14.70 -4.23
CA GLY A 107 7.72 15.26 -5.16
C GLY A 107 8.86 14.28 -5.45
N LEU A 108 8.56 13.00 -5.56
CA LEU A 108 9.53 11.98 -5.93
C LEU A 108 9.93 12.15 -7.39
N SER A 109 11.23 12.19 -7.65
CA SER A 109 11.78 12.09 -9.01
C SER A 109 11.55 10.70 -9.58
N ASP A 110 11.67 10.57 -10.91
CA ASP A 110 11.52 9.28 -11.58
C ASP A 110 12.51 8.25 -11.02
N GLN A 111 13.75 8.64 -10.76
CA GLN A 111 14.75 7.73 -10.18
C GLN A 111 14.35 7.26 -8.77
N GLU A 112 13.86 8.16 -7.92
CA GLU A 112 13.42 7.80 -6.56
C GLU A 112 12.24 6.83 -6.59
N LYS A 113 11.31 7.00 -7.53
CA LYS A 113 10.18 6.08 -7.70
C LYS A 113 10.65 4.68 -8.10
N HIS A 114 11.59 4.58 -9.03
CA HIS A 114 12.15 3.29 -9.44
C HIS A 114 12.95 2.64 -8.30
N ASP A 115 13.77 3.41 -7.59
CA ASP A 115 14.51 2.91 -6.42
C ASP A 115 13.57 2.38 -5.34
N LEU A 116 12.44 3.06 -5.08
CA LEU A 116 11.41 2.61 -4.14
C LEU A 116 10.74 1.31 -4.64
N VAL A 117 10.41 1.21 -5.92
CA VAL A 117 9.84 -0.02 -6.51
C VAL A 117 10.79 -1.21 -6.36
N GLU A 118 12.09 -1.02 -6.60
CA GLU A 118 13.07 -2.10 -6.43
C GLU A 118 13.23 -2.51 -4.97
N TYR A 119 13.17 -1.57 -4.03
CA TYR A 119 13.12 -1.90 -2.60
C TYR A 119 11.87 -2.71 -2.25
N LEU A 120 10.68 -2.29 -2.70
CA LEU A 120 9.43 -3.02 -2.48
C LEU A 120 9.49 -4.45 -3.03
N LYS A 121 10.17 -4.69 -4.16
CA LYS A 121 10.35 -6.04 -4.71
C LYS A 121 11.32 -6.92 -3.89
N SER A 122 12.10 -6.31 -2.99
CA SER A 122 13.07 -7.01 -2.14
C SER A 122 12.50 -7.45 -0.79
N LEU A 123 11.26 -7.03 -0.46
CA LEU A 123 10.56 -7.34 0.78
C LEU A 123 9.86 -8.71 0.74
#